data_AF-A0AAP8N7K0-F1
#
_entry.id   AF-A0AAP8N7K0-F1
#
_cell.length_a   1.000
_cell.length_b   1.000
_cell.length_c   1.000
_cell.angle_alpha   90.00
_cell.angle_beta   90.00
_cell.angle_gamma   90.00
#
_symmetry.space_group_name_H-M   'P 1'
#
loop_
_entity.id
_entity.type
_entity.pdbx_description
1 polymer ?
#
loop_
_entity_poly.entity_id
_entity_poly.type
_entity_poly.pdbx_seq_one_letter_code
_entity_poly.pdbx_strand_id
1 'polypeptide(L)'
;VRGMEAVNTAKPISVPVGDATLGRVFNVLGDNIDLDEELGEDVRRDPIHRQAPKFEELTTKVEILETGIKVVDLLAPYIKGGKIGLFG
;
A
#
# COMPACT_ATOMS: atom_id res chain seq x y z
N VAL A 1 -23.87 -21.86 -1.05
CA VAL A 1 -25.19 -22.44 -0.71
C VAL A 1 -26.06 -21.32 -0.17
N ARG A 2 -27.31 -21.14 -0.64
CA ARG A 2 -28.21 -20.13 -0.04
C ARG A 2 -28.56 -20.56 1.39
N GLY A 3 -28.51 -19.64 2.34
CA GLY A 3 -28.78 -19.92 3.76
C GLY A 3 -27.57 -20.34 4.60
N MET A 4 -26.35 -20.22 4.06
CA MET A 4 -25.13 -20.44 4.85
C MET A 4 -24.93 -19.30 5.86
N GLU A 5 -24.51 -19.64 7.07
CA GLU A 5 -24.19 -18.68 8.13
C GLU A 5 -23.00 -17.79 7.71
N ALA A 6 -23.10 -16.50 8.03
CA ALA A 6 -22.04 -15.53 7.78
C ALA A 6 -21.70 -14.82 9.09
N VAL A 7 -20.40 -14.65 9.34
CA VAL A 7 -19.90 -13.99 10.56
C VAL A 7 -19.54 -12.54 10.23
N ASN A 8 -20.11 -11.60 10.96
CA ASN A 8 -19.71 -10.20 10.90
C ASN A 8 -18.47 -9.97 11.78
N THR A 9 -17.33 -9.64 11.18
CA THR A 9 -16.07 -9.37 11.89
C THR A 9 -16.06 -8.02 12.62
N ALA A 10 -17.09 -7.18 12.40
CA ALA A 10 -17.25 -5.82 12.93
C ALA A 10 -16.08 -4.87 12.58
N LYS A 11 -15.21 -5.26 11.65
CA LYS A 11 -14.01 -4.53 11.25
C LYS A 11 -13.83 -4.59 9.73
N PRO A 12 -13.26 -3.55 9.11
CA PRO A 12 -12.82 -3.64 7.71
C PRO A 12 -11.74 -4.71 7.53
N ILE A 13 -11.54 -5.13 6.29
CA ILE A 13 -10.37 -5.92 5.88
C ILE A 13 -9.10 -5.18 6.33
N SER A 14 -8.20 -5.90 7.02
CA SER A 14 -6.99 -5.35 7.62
C SER A 14 -5.78 -6.20 7.25
N VAL A 15 -4.72 -5.55 6.78
CA VAL A 15 -3.54 -6.18 6.16
C VAL A 15 -2.28 -5.87 6.96
N PRO A 16 -1.24 -6.73 6.92
CA PRO A 16 0.01 -6.45 7.62
C PRO A 16 0.69 -5.21 7.03
N VAL A 17 1.36 -4.43 7.87
CA VAL A 17 2.07 -3.21 7.47
C VAL A 17 3.40 -3.08 8.22
N GLY A 18 4.29 -2.24 7.71
CA GLY A 18 5.60 -1.97 8.30
C GLY A 18 6.71 -2.82 7.69
N ASP A 19 7.90 -2.75 8.28
CA ASP A 19 9.12 -3.32 7.68
C ASP A 19 9.05 -4.85 7.54
N ALA A 20 8.23 -5.52 8.35
CA ALA A 20 8.00 -6.96 8.28
C ALA A 20 7.37 -7.42 6.94
N THR A 21 6.77 -6.51 6.16
CA THR A 21 6.16 -6.84 4.86
C THR A 21 7.08 -6.65 3.67
N LEU A 22 8.29 -6.10 3.87
CA LEU A 22 9.23 -5.86 2.78
C LEU A 22 9.73 -7.18 2.19
N GLY A 23 9.69 -7.29 0.86
CA GLY A 23 10.11 -8.48 0.12
C GLY A 23 9.09 -9.62 0.12
N ARG A 24 7.94 -9.46 0.79
CA ARG A 24 6.87 -10.46 0.87
C ARG A 24 5.81 -10.22 -0.21
N VAL A 25 5.08 -11.28 -0.57
CA VAL A 25 3.96 -11.21 -1.55
C VAL A 25 2.66 -11.57 -0.86
N PHE A 26 1.66 -10.71 -0.99
CA PHE A 26 0.35 -10.87 -0.35
C PHE A 26 -0.81 -10.87 -1.35
N ASN A 27 -1.88 -11.57 -1.00
CA ASN A 27 -3.18 -11.39 -1.63
C ASN A 27 -3.90 -10.13 -1.09
N VAL A 28 -5.11 -9.86 -1.60
CA VAL A 28 -5.92 -8.68 -1.20
C VAL A 28 -6.38 -8.70 0.26
N LEU A 29 -6.45 -9.87 0.89
CA LEU A 29 -6.84 -10.04 2.30
C LEU A 29 -5.65 -9.84 3.25
N GLY A 30 -4.43 -9.73 2.69
CA GLY A 30 -3.19 -9.60 3.45
C GLY A 30 -2.62 -10.94 3.91
N ASP A 31 -3.01 -12.04 3.26
CA ASP A 31 -2.40 -13.36 3.47
C ASP A 31 -1.18 -13.50 2.57
N ASN A 32 -0.10 -14.06 3.08
CA ASN A 32 1.11 -14.29 2.31
C ASN A 32 0.90 -15.44 1.31
N ILE A 33 1.43 -15.27 0.10
CA ILE A 33 1.35 -16.26 -0.99
C ILE A 33 2.73 -16.57 -1.59
N ASP A 34 3.78 -16.14 -0.91
CA ASP A 34 5.18 -16.27 -1.32
C ASP A 34 5.85 -17.59 -0.92
N LEU A 35 5.11 -18.52 -0.29
CA LEU A 35 5.61 -19.80 0.23
C LEU A 35 6.65 -19.69 1.36
N ASP A 36 6.90 -18.47 1.86
CA ASP A 36 7.71 -18.21 3.04
C ASP A 36 6.89 -18.40 4.33
N GLU A 37 7.57 -18.34 5.47
CA GLU A 37 6.96 -18.44 6.81
C GLU A 37 5.87 -17.37 7.01
N GLU A 38 4.82 -17.77 7.74
CA GLU A 38 3.76 -16.85 8.14
C GLU A 38 4.32 -15.69 8.98
N LEU A 39 3.71 -14.52 8.83
CA LEU A 39 4.04 -13.39 9.68
C LEU A 39 3.53 -13.66 11.10
N GLY A 40 4.34 -13.28 12.11
CA GLY A 40 3.95 -13.38 13.51
C GLY A 40 2.66 -12.60 13.84
N GLU A 41 1.94 -13.05 14.86
CA GLU A 41 0.70 -12.41 15.32
C GLU A 41 0.93 -10.98 15.86
N ASP A 42 2.17 -10.66 16.23
CA ASP A 42 2.61 -9.35 16.71
C ASP A 42 2.80 -8.32 15.60
N VAL A 43 2.78 -8.75 14.33
CA VAL A 43 2.88 -7.84 13.18
C VAL A 43 1.66 -6.93 13.13
N ARG A 44 1.92 -5.62 13.16
CA ARG A 44 0.89 -4.59 13.05
C ARG A 44 0.03 -4.78 11.80
N ARG A 45 -1.28 -4.71 11.96
CA ARG A 45 -2.25 -4.73 10.86
C ARG A 45 -3.10 -3.47 10.84
N ASP A 46 -3.24 -2.85 9.67
CA ASP A 46 -4.02 -1.64 9.47
C ASP A 46 -5.21 -1.89 8.51
N PRO A 47 -6.36 -1.21 8.70
CA PRO A 47 -7.50 -1.33 7.79
C PRO A 47 -7.21 -0.73 6.41
N ILE A 48 -7.71 -1.37 5.35
CA ILE A 48 -7.55 -0.86 3.98
C ILE A 48 -8.43 0.36 3.69
N HIS A 49 -9.51 0.54 4.46
CA HIS A 49 -10.39 1.69 4.36
C HIS A 49 -9.93 2.78 5.33
N ARG A 50 -9.45 3.90 4.80
CA ARG A 50 -9.04 5.09 5.57
C ARG A 50 -9.39 6.37 4.80
N GLN A 51 -9.61 7.47 5.52
CA GLN A 51 -9.76 8.78 4.88
C GLN A 51 -8.42 9.26 4.31
N ALA A 52 -8.49 10.08 3.27
CA ALA A 52 -7.31 10.79 2.78
C ALA A 52 -6.80 11.79 3.84
N PRO A 53 -5.51 12.14 3.82
CA PRO A 53 -4.96 13.20 4.68
C PRO A 53 -5.74 14.51 4.54
N LYS A 54 -5.82 15.26 5.64
CA LYS A 54 -6.49 16.57 5.65
C LYS A 54 -5.67 17.60 4.87
N PHE A 55 -6.33 18.67 4.42
CA PHE A 55 -5.66 19.76 3.69
C PHE A 55 -4.47 20.36 4.47
N GLU A 56 -4.61 20.51 5.79
CA GLU A 56 -3.56 21.04 6.68
C GLU A 56 -2.34 20.13 6.82
N GLU A 57 -2.48 18.84 6.50
CA GLU A 57 -1.41 17.84 6.56
C GLU A 57 -0.66 17.73 5.22
N LEU A 58 -1.14 18.39 4.17
CA LEU A 58 -0.51 18.35 2.85
C LEU A 58 0.71 19.27 2.81
N THR A 59 1.83 18.76 2.28
CA THR A 59 3.04 19.54 2.04
C THR A 59 2.93 20.30 0.71
N THR A 60 3.37 21.57 0.70
CA THR A 60 3.52 22.37 -0.51
C THR A 60 4.94 22.30 -1.10
N LYS A 61 5.84 21.55 -0.45
CA LYS A 61 7.22 21.38 -0.93
C LYS A 61 7.25 20.48 -2.15
N VAL A 62 7.93 20.95 -3.19
CA VAL A 62 8.21 20.17 -4.38
C VAL A 62 9.59 19.54 -4.24
N GLU A 63 9.63 18.21 -4.16
CA GLU A 63 10.86 17.40 -4.11
C GLU A 63 10.88 16.45 -5.31
N ILE A 64 12.02 16.36 -6.00
CA ILE A 64 12.18 15.43 -7.13
C ILE A 64 12.43 14.02 -6.60
N LEU A 65 11.75 13.04 -7.18
CA LEU A 65 12.02 11.61 -7.02
C LEU A 65 12.91 11.17 -8.18
N GLU A 66 14.20 10.99 -7.92
CA GLU A 66 15.15 10.50 -8.91
C GLU A 66 14.87 9.03 -9.26
N THR A 67 14.78 8.73 -10.55
CA THR A 67 14.47 7.38 -11.04
C THR A 67 15.69 6.64 -11.58
N GLY A 68 16.73 7.37 -11.98
CA GLY A 68 17.88 6.82 -12.70
C GLY A 68 17.64 6.61 -14.19
N ILE A 69 16.46 6.99 -14.71
CA ILE A 69 16.08 6.85 -16.11
C ILE A 69 16.23 8.20 -16.79
N LYS A 70 17.28 8.37 -17.60
CA LYS A 70 17.64 9.66 -18.23
C LYS A 70 16.48 10.40 -18.89
N VAL A 71 15.65 9.71 -19.67
CA VAL A 71 14.54 10.36 -20.39
C VAL A 71 13.45 10.85 -19.43
N VAL A 72 13.19 10.11 -18.35
CA VAL A 72 12.24 10.50 -17.30
C VAL A 72 12.83 11.65 -16.49
N ASP A 73 14.02 11.48 -15.95
CA ASP A 73 14.65 12.47 -15.07
C ASP A 73 14.94 13.79 -15.78
N LEU A 74 15.19 13.78 -17.09
CA LEU A 74 15.45 15.00 -17.87
C LEU A 74 14.18 15.65 -18.42
N LEU A 75 13.25 14.89 -19.00
CA LEU A 75 12.11 15.46 -19.75
C LEU A 75 10.83 15.54 -18.90
N ALA A 76 10.62 14.61 -17.96
CA ALA A 76 9.41 14.51 -17.17
C ALA A 76 9.72 14.02 -15.74
N PRO A 77 10.48 14.80 -14.96
CA PRO A 77 10.94 14.39 -13.62
C PRO A 77 9.75 14.13 -12.69
N TYR A 78 9.85 13.06 -11.90
CA TYR A 78 8.79 12.66 -10.98
C TYR A 78 8.85 13.45 -9.68
N ILE A 79 7.69 13.83 -9.14
CA ILE A 79 7.59 14.53 -7.87
C ILE A 79 7.31 13.52 -6.75
N LYS A 80 8.10 13.57 -5.68
CA LYS A 80 7.92 12.73 -4.49
C LYS A 80 6.56 13.03 -3.86
N GLY A 81 5.76 11.99 -3.62
CA GLY A 81 4.38 12.12 -3.13
C GLY A 81 3.36 12.55 -4.20
N GLY A 82 3.80 12.72 -5.45
CA GLY A 82 2.93 12.97 -6.60
C GLY A 82 2.28 11.70 -7.16
N LYS A 83 1.42 11.88 -8.17
CA LYS A 83 0.82 10.79 -8.95
C LYS A 83 1.43 10.78 -10.35
N ILE A 84 1.83 9.61 -10.82
CA ILE A 84 2.47 9.40 -12.13
C ILE A 84 1.59 8.47 -12.96
N GLY A 85 1.32 8.84 -14.21
CA GLY A 85 0.63 7.98 -15.17
C GLY A 85 1.62 7.32 -16.11
N LEU A 86 1.52 6.00 -16.29
CA LEU A 86 2.27 5.24 -17.29
C LEU A 86 1.30 4.80 -18.39
N PHE A 87 1.49 5.31 -19.59
CA PHE A 87 0.66 5.00 -20.77
C PHE A 87 1.53 4.24 -21.77
N GLY A 88 1.14 3.01 -22.11
CA GLY A 88 1.84 2.12 -23.04
C GLY A 88 0.93 1.62 -24.14
#